data_AF-G4D3Q3-F1
#
_entry.id   AF-G4D3Q3-F1
#
_cell.length_a   1.000
_cell.length_b   1.000
_cell.length_c   1.000
_cell.angle_alpha   90.00
_cell.angle_beta   90.00
_cell.angle_gamma   90.00
#
_symmetry.space_group_name_H-M   'P 1'
#
loop_
_entity.id
_entity.type
_entity.pdbx_description
1 polymer ?
#
loop_
_entity_poly.entity_id
_entity_poly.type
_entity_poly.pdbx_seq_one_letter_code
_entity_poly.pdbx_strand_id
1 'polypeptide(L)'
;MKARKLSFIAILSVLITMSAFFKLPNPFLGGEFQMSAPIAIIIAYIFGFRNYFIAGIISSIISFILGFMTVYGIIISMVFRVCVGIGVYIFKNRNIGFFIIGPISTFIARLALSLIFKLNLYTILIPTIPGMIFTVIICKVFLMDFTK
;
A
#
# COMPACT_ATOMS: atom_id res chain seq x y z
N MET A 1 9.79 22.75 9.45
CA MET A 1 9.03 22.44 8.21
C MET A 1 8.18 23.65 7.85
N LYS A 2 8.14 24.10 6.58
CA LYS A 2 7.23 25.19 6.15
C LYS A 2 5.78 24.70 6.21
N ALA A 3 4.84 25.54 6.63
CA ALA A 3 3.42 25.20 6.83
C ALA A 3 2.80 24.43 5.64
N ARG A 4 3.09 24.88 4.41
CA ARG A 4 2.67 24.21 3.15
C ARG A 4 3.00 22.71 3.10
N LYS A 5 4.19 22.31 3.57
CA LYS A 5 4.61 20.90 3.55
C LYS A 5 3.84 20.05 4.57
N LEU A 6 3.49 20.65 5.70
CA LEU A 6 2.69 19.99 6.73
C LEU A 6 1.27 19.73 6.21
N SER A 7 0.63 20.75 5.64
CA SER A 7 -0.70 20.64 5.04
C SER A 7 -0.73 19.61 3.92
N PHE A 8 0.31 19.58 3.09
CA PHE A 8 0.44 18.59 2.02
C PHE A 8 0.49 17.15 2.54
N ILE A 9 1.31 16.88 3.56
CA ILE A 9 1.39 15.54 4.19
C ILE A 9 0.05 15.17 4.86
N ALA A 10 -0.63 16.13 5.49
CA ALA A 10 -1.93 15.91 6.10
C ALA A 10 -2.98 15.48 5.06
N ILE A 11 -3.08 16.20 3.94
CA ILE A 11 -4.00 15.83 2.84
C ILE A 11 -3.68 14.44 2.30
N LEU A 12 -2.39 14.14 2.09
CA LEU A 12 -1.94 12.84 1.62
C LEU A 12 -2.31 11.72 2.61
N SER A 13 -2.18 11.97 3.91
CA SER A 13 -2.55 11.01 4.96
C SER A 13 -4.06 10.75 4.98
N VAL A 14 -4.89 11.78 4.79
CA VAL A 14 -6.35 11.62 4.71
C VAL A 14 -6.72 10.80 3.48
N LEU A 15 -6.10 11.06 2.33
CA LEU A 15 -6.35 10.32 1.09
C LEU A 15 -6.00 8.82 1.25
N ILE A 16 -4.82 8.52 1.81
CA ILE A 16 -4.42 7.13 2.10
C ILE A 16 -5.41 6.49 3.08
N THR A 17 -5.82 7.21 4.13
CA THR A 17 -6.76 6.71 5.14
C THR A 17 -8.09 6.38 4.49
N MET A 18 -8.69 7.32 3.74
CA MET A 18 -9.96 7.12 3.01
C MET A 18 -9.88 5.92 2.07
N SER A 19 -8.78 5.77 1.33
CA SER A 19 -8.59 4.61 0.45
C SER A 19 -8.47 3.27 1.19
N ALA A 20 -7.99 3.28 2.44
CA ALA A 20 -7.84 2.07 3.25
C ALA A 20 -9.18 1.53 3.77
N PHE A 21 -10.24 2.35 3.81
CA PHE A 21 -11.61 1.90 4.10
C PHE A 21 -12.15 0.99 2.99
N PHE A 22 -11.82 1.31 1.74
CA PHE A 22 -12.25 0.52 0.61
C PHE A 22 -11.38 -0.74 0.56
N LYS A 23 -11.94 -1.84 1.08
CA LYS A 23 -11.35 -3.17 1.01
C LYS A 23 -12.25 -4.06 0.18
N LEU A 24 -11.65 -4.89 -0.66
CA LEU A 24 -12.39 -5.96 -1.32
C LEU A 24 -12.76 -7.00 -0.25
N PRO A 25 -14.06 -7.28 -0.05
CA PRO A 25 -14.50 -8.22 0.96
C PRO A 25 -13.92 -9.60 0.62
N ASN A 26 -13.35 -10.25 1.62
CA ASN A 26 -12.76 -11.57 1.48
C ASN A 26 -13.19 -12.44 2.65
N PRO A 27 -13.66 -13.69 2.43
CA PRO A 27 -14.06 -14.60 3.50
C PRO A 27 -12.93 -14.99 4.47
N PHE A 28 -11.66 -14.73 4.15
CA PHE A 28 -10.53 -15.11 4.99
C PHE A 28 -9.98 -13.96 5.83
N LEU A 29 -9.75 -14.22 7.13
CA LEU A 29 -9.12 -13.29 8.06
C LEU A 29 -7.74 -12.86 7.55
N GLY A 30 -7.55 -11.55 7.45
CA GLY A 30 -6.34 -10.97 6.88
C GLY A 30 -6.31 -10.98 5.36
N GLY A 31 -7.06 -11.81 4.65
CA GLY A 31 -7.09 -11.89 3.17
C GLY A 31 -7.67 -10.66 2.46
N GLU A 32 -8.18 -9.68 3.22
CA GLU A 32 -8.71 -8.43 2.71
C GLU A 32 -7.65 -7.68 1.90
N PHE A 33 -7.97 -7.41 0.64
CA PHE A 33 -7.15 -6.58 -0.21
C PHE A 33 -7.58 -5.12 -0.05
N GLN A 34 -6.64 -4.26 0.35
CA GLN A 34 -6.89 -2.84 0.56
C GLN A 34 -6.64 -2.07 -0.72
N MET A 35 -7.59 -1.20 -1.11
CA MET A 35 -7.42 -0.28 -2.23
C MET A 35 -6.35 0.79 -1.97
N SER A 36 -5.89 0.93 -0.73
CA SER A 36 -4.76 1.80 -0.39
C SER A 36 -3.46 1.39 -1.09
N ALA A 37 -3.28 0.12 -1.47
CA ALA A 37 -2.06 -0.38 -2.10
C ALA A 37 -1.73 0.26 -3.46
N PRO A 38 -2.62 0.27 -4.48
CA PRO A 38 -2.33 0.93 -5.76
C PRO A 38 -2.17 2.44 -5.61
N ILE A 39 -2.99 3.07 -4.77
CA ILE A 39 -2.94 4.51 -4.50
C ILE A 39 -1.61 4.89 -3.83
N ALA A 40 -1.15 4.08 -2.89
CA ALA A 40 0.14 4.22 -2.24
C ALA A 40 1.31 4.22 -3.22
N ILE A 41 1.31 3.29 -4.18
CA ILE A 41 2.36 3.18 -5.21
C ILE A 41 2.39 4.45 -6.06
N ILE A 42 1.22 4.92 -6.50
CA ILE A 42 1.09 6.15 -7.30
C ILE A 42 1.58 7.37 -6.52
N ILE A 43 1.18 7.50 -5.25
CA ILE A 43 1.62 8.59 -4.38
C ILE A 43 3.14 8.56 -4.17
N ALA A 44 3.71 7.37 -3.93
CA ALA A 44 5.15 7.20 -3.75
C ALA A 44 5.93 7.56 -5.02
N TYR A 45 5.38 7.25 -6.20
CA TYR A 45 5.94 7.59 -7.50
C TYR A 45 5.91 9.10 -7.77
N ILE A 46 4.74 9.75 -7.63
CA ILE A 46 4.55 11.17 -8.00
C ILE A 46 5.18 12.11 -6.95
N PHE A 47 4.92 11.87 -5.67
CA PHE A 47 5.24 12.82 -4.59
C PHE A 47 6.49 12.45 -3.78
N GLY A 48 7.10 11.31 -4.13
CA GLY A 48 8.32 10.78 -3.53
C GLY A 48 8.09 9.98 -2.24
N PHE A 49 8.97 9.01 -2.02
CA PHE A 49 8.90 8.07 -0.89
C PHE A 49 8.83 8.74 0.48
N ARG A 50 9.60 9.81 0.71
CA ARG A 50 9.68 10.44 2.04
C ARG A 50 8.35 11.04 2.51
N ASN A 51 7.63 11.71 1.62
CA ASN A 51 6.32 12.29 1.95
C ASN A 51 5.25 11.20 2.08
N TYR A 52 5.29 10.21 1.19
CA TYR A 52 4.44 9.03 1.24
C TYR A 52 4.59 8.25 2.56
N PHE A 53 5.82 7.99 3.00
CA PHE A 53 6.08 7.17 4.19
C PHE A 53 5.53 7.84 5.46
N ILE A 54 5.76 9.16 5.62
CA ILE A 54 5.26 9.92 6.77
C ILE A 54 3.73 9.99 6.75
N ALA A 55 3.14 10.35 5.60
CA ALA A 55 1.68 10.38 5.44
C ALA A 55 1.06 9.01 5.70
N GLY A 56 1.76 7.96 5.28
CA GLY A 56 1.40 6.59 5.55
C GLY A 56 1.34 6.32 7.05
N ILE A 57 2.42 6.57 7.80
CA ILE A 57 2.46 6.27 9.24
C ILE A 57 1.28 6.94 9.95
N ILE A 58 1.04 8.22 9.65
CA ILE A 58 -0.10 8.98 10.18
C ILE A 58 -1.42 8.28 9.83
N SER A 59 -1.59 7.90 8.56
CA SER A 59 -2.77 7.19 8.10
C SER A 59 -3.01 5.87 8.84
N SER A 60 -1.97 5.06 9.08
CA SER A 60 -2.12 3.80 9.80
C SER A 60 -2.52 3.99 11.26
N ILE A 61 -2.01 5.04 11.91
CA ILE A 61 -2.41 5.39 13.28
C ILE A 61 -3.88 5.82 13.31
N ILE A 62 -4.29 6.69 12.38
CA ILE A 62 -5.68 7.16 12.27
C ILE A 62 -6.62 5.99 11.99
N SER A 63 -6.29 5.14 11.01
CA SER A 63 -7.11 3.97 10.67
C SER A 63 -7.21 2.95 11.81
N PHE A 64 -6.22 2.87 12.68
CA PHE A 64 -6.26 2.03 13.89
C PHE A 64 -7.18 2.62 14.96
N ILE A 65 -7.02 3.91 15.26
CA ILE A 65 -7.82 4.63 16.27
C ILE A 65 -9.31 4.60 15.90
N LEU A 66 -9.62 4.75 14.61
CA LEU A 66 -10.99 4.72 14.13
C LEU A 66 -11.58 3.29 14.00
N GLY A 67 -10.77 2.25 14.23
CA GLY A 67 -11.22 0.85 14.19
C GLY A 67 -11.34 0.21 12.80
N PHE A 68 -10.89 0.89 11.73
CA PHE A 68 -10.99 0.36 10.36
C PHE A 68 -9.93 -0.69 10.00
N MET A 69 -8.82 -0.69 10.74
CA MET A 69 -7.71 -1.62 10.53
C MET A 69 -7.42 -2.42 11.79
N THR A 70 -7.31 -3.74 11.63
CA THR A 70 -6.79 -4.63 12.67
C THR A 70 -5.26 -4.52 12.74
N VAL A 71 -4.68 -5.06 13.82
CA VAL A 71 -3.21 -5.13 13.99
C VAL A 71 -2.54 -5.82 12.80
N TYR A 72 -3.14 -6.89 12.27
CA TYR A 72 -2.67 -7.57 11.06
C TYR A 72 -2.62 -6.62 9.86
N GLY A 73 -3.68 -5.83 9.67
CA GLY A 73 -3.77 -4.82 8.61
C GLY A 73 -2.63 -3.79 8.68
N ILE A 74 -2.29 -3.32 9.87
CA ILE A 74 -1.21 -2.34 10.06
C ILE A 74 0.14 -2.94 9.70
N ILE A 75 0.42 -4.18 10.13
CA ILE A 75 1.67 -4.88 9.81
C ILE A 75 1.82 -5.01 8.29
N ILE A 76 0.76 -5.45 7.60
CA ILE A 76 0.75 -5.56 6.13
C ILE A 76 1.03 -4.20 5.49
N SER A 77 0.33 -3.14 5.90
CA SER A 77 0.50 -1.80 5.33
C SER A 77 1.90 -1.22 5.57
N MET A 78 2.52 -1.51 6.73
CA MET A 78 3.88 -1.04 7.04
C MET A 78 4.93 -1.80 6.22
N VAL A 79 4.84 -3.13 6.12
CA VAL A 79 5.76 -3.92 5.28
C VAL A 79 5.62 -3.50 3.82
N PHE A 80 4.39 -3.36 3.33
CA PHE A 80 4.12 -2.90 1.97
C PHE A 80 4.78 -1.55 1.66
N ARG A 81 4.71 -0.59 2.58
CA ARG A 81 5.35 0.73 2.43
C ARG A 81 6.86 0.64 2.28
N VAL A 82 7.51 -0.18 3.10
CA VAL A 82 8.97 -0.37 3.03
C VAL A 82 9.34 -1.00 1.69
N CYS A 83 8.61 -2.02 1.24
CA CYS A 83 8.83 -2.67 -0.06
C CYS A 83 8.63 -1.69 -1.24
N VAL A 84 7.57 -0.88 -1.22
CA VAL A 84 7.35 0.16 -2.24
C VAL A 84 8.47 1.19 -2.22
N GLY A 85 8.95 1.60 -1.04
CA GLY A 85 10.08 2.52 -0.91
C GLY A 85 11.37 1.99 -1.53
N ILE A 86 11.68 0.71 -1.28
CA ILE A 86 12.80 0.02 -1.90
C ILE A 86 12.61 -0.02 -3.42
N GLY A 87 11.40 -0.30 -3.90
CA GLY A 87 11.08 -0.28 -5.33
C GLY A 87 11.31 1.08 -5.98
N VAL A 88 10.87 2.17 -5.34
CA VAL A 88 11.10 3.54 -5.83
C VAL A 88 12.61 3.82 -5.99
N TYR A 89 13.42 3.37 -5.04
CA TYR A 89 14.88 3.53 -5.08
C TYR A 89 15.54 2.72 -6.20
N ILE A 90 15.15 1.44 -6.36
CA ILE A 90 15.72 0.53 -7.37
C ILE A 90 15.34 0.97 -8.79
N PHE A 91 14.06 1.30 -9.01
CA PHE A 91 13.56 1.53 -10.37
C PHE A 91 13.77 2.96 -10.87
N LYS A 92 14.30 3.88 -10.05
CA LYS A 92 14.64 5.28 -10.42
C LYS A 92 13.64 5.92 -11.39
N ASN A 93 12.34 5.80 -11.10
CA ASN A 93 11.25 6.35 -11.91
C ASN A 93 10.96 5.67 -13.28
N ARG A 94 11.42 4.44 -13.55
CA ARG A 94 10.95 3.69 -14.71
C ARG A 94 9.52 3.17 -14.48
N ASN A 95 8.56 3.63 -15.31
CA ASN A 95 7.14 3.27 -15.24
C ASN A 95 6.88 1.76 -15.09
N ILE A 96 7.68 0.93 -15.77
CA ILE A 96 7.49 -0.52 -15.83
C ILE A 96 7.74 -1.20 -14.47
N GLY A 97 8.70 -0.70 -13.69
CA GLY A 97 9.05 -1.29 -12.39
C GLY A 97 7.94 -1.14 -11.35
N PHE A 98 7.12 -0.11 -11.49
CA PHE A 98 6.01 0.18 -10.57
C PHE A 98 4.79 -0.72 -10.77
N PHE A 99 4.65 -1.40 -11.92
CA PHE A 99 3.60 -2.41 -12.09
C PHE A 99 3.90 -3.67 -11.29
N ILE A 100 5.18 -4.04 -11.21
CA ILE A 100 5.62 -5.29 -10.59
C ILE A 100 5.81 -5.10 -9.08
N ILE A 101 6.16 -3.89 -8.63
CA ILE A 101 6.39 -3.62 -7.21
C ILE A 101 5.13 -3.83 -6.35
N GLY A 102 3.92 -3.60 -6.89
CA GLY A 102 2.68 -3.79 -6.15
C GLY A 102 2.42 -5.25 -5.75
N PRO A 103 2.36 -6.19 -6.71
CA PRO A 103 2.26 -7.61 -6.43
C PRO A 103 3.39 -8.13 -5.54
N ILE A 104 4.65 -7.73 -5.82
CA ILE A 104 5.81 -8.14 -5.02
C ILE A 104 5.68 -7.67 -3.57
N SER A 105 5.32 -6.39 -3.36
CA SER A 105 5.17 -5.82 -2.02
C SER A 105 4.04 -6.49 -1.26
N THR A 106 2.94 -6.83 -1.94
CA THR A 106 1.83 -7.55 -1.33
C THR A 106 2.29 -8.97 -0.93
N PHE A 107 2.97 -9.69 -1.82
CA PHE A 107 3.51 -11.02 -1.52
C PHE A 107 4.44 -11.01 -0.30
N ILE A 108 5.39 -10.07 -0.26
CA ILE A 108 6.33 -9.91 0.86
C ILE A 108 5.59 -9.57 2.16
N ALA A 109 4.59 -8.69 2.11
CA ALA A 109 3.79 -8.36 3.29
C ALA A 109 3.01 -9.56 3.84
N ARG A 110 2.48 -10.42 2.95
CA ARG A 110 1.81 -11.67 3.33
C ARG A 110 2.77 -12.71 3.88
N LEU A 111 3.95 -12.82 3.29
CA LEU A 111 5.01 -13.71 3.76
C LEU A 111 5.48 -13.29 5.15
N ALA A 112 5.75 -12.00 5.37
CA ALA A 112 6.10 -11.45 6.67
C ALA A 112 5.02 -11.75 7.73
N LEU A 113 3.74 -11.57 7.37
CA LEU A 113 2.63 -11.87 8.27
C LEU A 113 2.58 -13.36 8.66
N SER A 114 2.75 -14.25 7.69
CA SER A 114 2.78 -15.69 7.92
C SER A 114 3.93 -16.10 8.84
N LEU A 115 5.12 -15.53 8.66
CA LEU A 115 6.28 -15.80 9.52
C LEU A 115 6.06 -15.31 10.96
N ILE A 116 5.49 -14.11 11.13
CA ILE A 116 5.28 -13.51 12.46
C ILE A 116 4.24 -14.31 13.27
N PHE A 117 3.13 -14.69 12.64
CA PHE A 117 1.99 -15.32 13.32
C PHE A 117 1.91 -16.84 13.14
N LYS A 118 2.89 -17.46 12.46
CA LYS A 118 2.92 -18.89 12.12
C LYS A 118 1.63 -19.38 11.43
N LEU A 119 1.05 -18.52 10.58
CA LEU A 119 -0.15 -18.82 9.82
C LEU A 119 0.21 -19.50 8.50
N ASN A 120 -0.66 -20.37 7.98
CA ASN A 120 -0.44 -21.00 6.68
C ASN A 120 -0.41 -19.97 5.55
N LEU A 121 0.71 -19.90 4.82
CA LEU A 121 0.91 -18.99 3.69
C LEU A 121 -0.23 -19.06 2.68
N TYR A 122 -0.63 -20.27 2.30
CA TYR A 122 -1.67 -20.50 1.29
C TYR A 122 -3.01 -19.85 1.68
N THR A 123 -3.39 -19.94 2.94
CA THR A 123 -4.66 -19.40 3.46
C THR A 123 -4.72 -17.88 3.36
N ILE A 124 -3.57 -17.19 3.44
CA ILE A 124 -3.50 -15.73 3.38
C ILE A 124 -3.18 -15.25 1.95
N LEU A 125 -2.46 -16.05 1.16
CA LEU A 125 -2.01 -15.66 -0.16
C LEU A 125 -3.10 -15.81 -1.23
N ILE A 126 -3.75 -16.97 -1.30
CA ILE A 126 -4.81 -17.28 -2.27
C ILE A 126 -5.88 -16.18 -2.32
N PRO A 127 -6.44 -15.73 -1.18
CA PRO A 127 -7.44 -14.67 -1.19
C PRO A 127 -6.97 -13.34 -1.77
N THR A 128 -5.65 -13.09 -1.78
CA THR A 128 -5.08 -11.79 -2.16
C THR A 128 -4.71 -11.69 -3.64
N ILE A 129 -4.76 -12.80 -4.38
CA ILE A 129 -4.45 -12.87 -5.82
C ILE A 129 -5.31 -11.91 -6.65
N PRO A 130 -6.65 -11.85 -6.48
CA PRO A 130 -7.47 -10.89 -7.23
C PRO A 130 -7.04 -9.44 -6.98
N GLY A 131 -6.68 -9.14 -5.74
CA GLY A 131 -6.16 -7.84 -5.34
C GLY A 131 -4.83 -7.47 -6.00
N MET A 132 -3.90 -8.42 -6.07
CA MET A 132 -2.62 -8.22 -6.78
C MET A 132 -2.84 -7.90 -8.26
N ILE A 133 -3.73 -8.62 -8.93
CA ILE A 133 -4.09 -8.35 -10.33
C ILE A 133 -4.68 -6.95 -10.46
N PHE A 134 -5.57 -6.57 -9.55
CA PHE A 134 -6.19 -5.25 -9.52
C PHE A 134 -5.17 -4.12 -9.34
N THR A 135 -4.12 -4.32 -8.53
CA THR A 135 -3.03 -3.33 -8.41
C THR A 135 -2.31 -3.09 -9.72
N VAL A 136 -2.01 -4.16 -10.46
CA VAL A 136 -1.31 -4.04 -11.75
C VAL A 136 -2.17 -3.25 -12.73
N ILE A 137 -3.46 -3.55 -12.79
CA ILE A 137 -4.40 -2.87 -13.70
C ILE A 137 -4.51 -1.38 -13.34
N ILE A 138 -4.77 -1.04 -12.08
CA ILE A 138 -4.89 0.36 -11.68
C ILE A 138 -3.59 1.12 -11.90
N CYS A 139 -2.46 0.57 -11.47
CA CYS A 139 -1.17 1.22 -11.66
C CYS A 139 -0.90 1.43 -13.16
N LYS A 140 -1.23 0.47 -14.03
CA LYS A 140 -1.09 0.61 -15.48
C LYS A 140 -1.93 1.74 -16.05
N VAL A 141 -3.22 1.78 -15.71
CA VAL A 141 -4.13 2.84 -16.20
C VAL A 141 -3.64 4.21 -15.73
N PHE A 142 -3.42 4.38 -14.42
CA PHE A 142 -3.03 5.68 -13.87
C PHE A 142 -1.63 6.13 -14.31
N LEU A 143 -0.61 5.27 -14.31
CA LEU A 143 0.75 5.67 -14.70
C LEU A 143 0.85 6.01 -16.20
N MET A 144 -0.02 5.44 -17.05
CA MET A 144 -0.10 5.82 -18.46
C MET A 144 -0.63 7.25 -18.65
N ASP A 145 -1.55 7.71 -17.80
CA ASP A 145 -2.10 9.06 -17.89
C ASP A 145 -1.15 10.13 -17.34
N PHE A 146 -0.32 9.80 -16.35
CA PHE A 146 0.66 10.73 -15.76
C PHE A 146 2.00 10.83 -16.51
N THR A 147 2.20 10.04 -17.56
CA THR A 147 3.45 10.02 -18.36
C THR A 147 3.28 10.49 -19.80
N LYS A 148 2.08 10.97 -20.16
CA LYS A 148 1.85 11.79 -21.35
C LYS A 148 2.10 13.26 -21.03
#